data_AF-B2VLC0-F1
#
_entry.id   AF-B2VLC0-F1
#
_cell.length_a   1.000
_cell.length_b   1.000
_cell.length_c   1.000
_cell.angle_alpha   90.00
_cell.angle_beta   90.00
_cell.angle_gamma   90.00
#
_symmetry.space_group_name_H-M   'P 1'
#
loop_
_entity.id
_entity.type
_entity.pdbx_description
1 polymer ?
#
loop_
_entity_poly.entity_id
_entity_poly.type
_entity_poly.pdbx_seq_one_letter_code
_entity_poly.pdbx_strand_id
1 'polypeptide(L)'
;MDDSDDSDFYGSPKTVSRLKSRVAAYNTPSYWSSQEARTKLITSRITPSESTSQSPLASGRLHNTYAHIPHAAYQLTESIPQFLARLPPATTNCRFGLEWIFIANPYLPPRPPSDHDRFMRAGRERLDLFKSFIDKTTAAYPNSPLVAKRHIAVARKETIEDLKQLAVECRETSGKWMLFPDVAFVNDTWKKVARAVANHQLGTAAKVATRMPAGYDDGHAEKKERLICIYTEDFTDKDDVARVLRRMKELELVKQGPGARQIYYKADAWTELGIYGENEWGIKASLYNSKEKFEYIKEVTGKRTF
;
A
#
# COMPACT_ATOMS: atom_id res chain seq x y z
N MET A 1 0.65 -29.91 -16.18
CA MET A 1 -0.31 -28.82 -16.45
C MET A 1 0.26 -27.61 -15.78
N ASP A 2 0.71 -26.68 -16.60
CA ASP A 2 1.63 -25.59 -16.28
C ASP A 2 0.80 -24.33 -16.04
N ASP A 3 0.58 -23.96 -14.77
CA ASP A 3 -0.14 -22.73 -14.38
C ASP A 3 0.87 -21.56 -14.28
N SER A 4 1.45 -21.20 -15.43
CA SER A 4 2.29 -20.00 -15.58
C SER A 4 1.49 -18.87 -16.22
N ASP A 5 0.61 -18.26 -15.43
CA ASP A 5 -0.06 -16.99 -15.78
C ASP A 5 0.18 -15.94 -14.67
N ASP A 6 1.44 -15.85 -14.21
CA ASP A 6 1.91 -14.75 -13.37
C ASP A 6 2.14 -13.53 -14.28
N SER A 7 1.08 -12.74 -14.44
CA SER A 7 1.03 -11.49 -15.20
C SER A 7 2.23 -10.58 -14.90
N ASP A 8 2.95 -10.17 -15.97
CA ASP A 8 3.99 -9.13 -16.00
C ASP A 8 3.45 -7.81 -15.42
N PHE A 9 3.53 -7.69 -14.10
CA PHE A 9 3.06 -6.53 -13.35
C PHE A 9 4.07 -5.37 -13.39
N TYR A 10 5.36 -5.64 -13.59
CA TYR A 10 6.44 -4.64 -13.49
C TYR A 10 7.00 -4.16 -14.85
N GLY A 11 6.28 -4.47 -15.93
CA GLY A 11 6.67 -4.11 -17.28
C GLY A 11 7.78 -5.02 -17.81
N SER A 12 7.85 -5.11 -19.14
CA SER A 12 8.78 -6.01 -19.81
C SER A 12 10.25 -5.77 -19.38
N PRO A 13 11.17 -6.72 -19.61
CA PRO A 13 12.61 -6.51 -19.43
C PRO A 13 13.16 -5.25 -20.10
N LYS A 14 12.49 -4.75 -21.16
CA LYS A 14 12.80 -3.48 -21.82
C LYS A 14 12.47 -2.27 -20.92
N THR A 15 11.36 -2.30 -20.19
CA THR A 15 10.95 -1.27 -19.23
C THR A 15 11.96 -1.18 -18.08
N VAL A 16 12.36 -2.33 -17.52
CA VAL A 16 13.37 -2.41 -16.46
C VAL A 16 14.71 -1.86 -16.94
N SER A 17 15.16 -2.24 -18.14
CA SER A 17 16.41 -1.73 -18.72
C SER A 17 16.38 -0.22 -18.94
N ARG A 18 15.28 0.32 -19.46
CA ARG A 18 15.09 1.77 -19.66
C ARG A 18 15.14 2.55 -18.35
N LEU A 19 14.49 2.04 -17.29
CA LEU A 19 14.52 2.67 -15.97
C LEU A 19 15.91 2.65 -15.36
N LYS A 20 16.66 1.54 -15.50
CA LYS A 20 18.07 1.46 -15.09
C LYS A 20 18.94 2.50 -15.81
N SER A 21 18.75 2.69 -17.11
CA SER A 21 19.46 3.74 -17.87
C SER A 21 19.12 5.16 -17.39
N ARG A 22 17.87 5.42 -17.00
CA ARG A 22 17.47 6.72 -16.42
C ARG A 22 18.08 6.97 -15.05
N VAL A 23 18.19 5.94 -14.20
CA VAL A 23 18.90 6.03 -12.93
C VAL A 23 20.39 6.31 -13.16
N ALA A 24 21.01 5.64 -14.15
CA ALA A 24 22.40 5.87 -14.50
C ALA A 24 22.67 7.29 -15.04
N ALA A 25 21.70 7.88 -15.76
CA ALA A 25 21.78 9.26 -16.26
C ALA A 25 21.35 10.31 -15.21
N TYR A 26 20.93 9.90 -14.01
CA TYR A 26 20.42 10.80 -12.99
C TYR A 26 21.55 11.58 -12.33
N ASN A 27 21.53 12.91 -12.47
CA ASN A 27 22.54 13.78 -11.88
C ASN A 27 22.14 14.17 -10.45
N THR A 28 22.64 13.39 -9.50
CA THR A 28 22.43 13.58 -8.06
C THR A 28 22.88 14.97 -7.58
N PRO A 29 24.06 15.51 -7.95
CA PRO A 29 24.46 16.87 -7.58
C PRO A 29 23.51 17.98 -8.06
N SER A 30 23.06 17.95 -9.31
CA SER A 30 22.13 18.96 -9.86
C SER A 30 20.74 18.91 -9.19
N TYR A 31 20.29 17.70 -8.85
CA TYR A 31 19.10 17.50 -8.04
C TYR A 31 19.26 18.06 -6.61
N TRP A 32 20.40 17.83 -5.96
CA TRP A 32 20.65 18.36 -4.61
C TRP A 32 20.89 19.87 -4.59
N SER A 33 21.56 20.46 -5.59
CA SER A 33 21.75 21.92 -5.67
C SER A 33 20.44 22.67 -5.90
N SER A 34 19.46 22.07 -6.58
CA SER A 34 18.10 22.62 -6.67
C SER A 34 17.25 22.37 -5.40
N GLN A 35 17.69 21.45 -4.53
CA GLN A 35 17.08 21.12 -3.24
C GLN A 35 17.74 21.82 -2.03
N GLU A 36 18.99 22.27 -2.09
CA GLU A 36 19.64 22.98 -0.96
C GLU A 36 18.92 24.29 -0.61
N ALA A 37 18.33 24.97 -1.60
CA ALA A 37 17.42 26.09 -1.36
C ALA A 37 16.10 25.66 -0.68
N ARG A 38 15.68 24.40 -0.87
CA ARG A 38 14.47 23.79 -0.27
C ARG A 38 14.70 23.24 1.14
N THR A 39 15.87 22.69 1.43
CA THR A 39 16.23 22.23 2.79
C THR A 39 16.36 23.41 3.76
N LYS A 40 16.95 24.54 3.30
CA LYS A 40 17.03 25.77 4.11
C LYS A 40 15.66 26.39 4.45
N LEU A 41 14.64 26.17 3.62
CA LEU A 41 13.26 26.60 3.88
C LEU A 41 12.50 25.66 4.84
N ILE A 42 12.88 24.38 4.90
CA ILE A 42 12.32 23.39 5.84
C ILE A 42 12.94 23.56 7.23
N THR A 43 14.27 23.72 7.32
CA THR A 43 14.97 23.89 8.61
C THR A 43 14.65 25.23 9.28
N SER A 44 14.37 26.30 8.53
CA SER A 44 13.97 27.60 9.13
C SER A 44 12.52 27.64 9.67
N ARG A 45 11.70 26.62 9.40
CA ARG A 45 10.32 26.49 9.92
C ARG A 45 10.19 25.53 11.10
N ILE A 46 11.28 24.83 11.46
CA ILE A 46 11.37 24.05 12.68
C ILE A 46 11.90 24.99 13.77
N THR A 47 10.99 25.78 14.35
CA THR A 47 11.16 26.23 15.74
C THR A 47 10.71 25.07 16.64
N PRO A 48 11.48 24.68 17.66
CA PRO A 48 11.03 23.67 18.61
C PRO A 48 9.86 24.27 19.40
N SER A 49 8.63 23.90 19.03
CA SER A 49 7.48 24.17 19.88
C SER A 49 7.41 23.09 20.95
N GLU A 50 7.39 23.56 22.19
CA GLU A 50 7.46 22.79 23.42
C GLU A 50 6.38 21.68 23.47
N SER A 51 6.79 20.57 24.06
CA SER A 51 5.97 19.44 24.47
C SER A 51 4.67 19.90 25.14
N THR A 52 3.58 19.90 24.38
CA THR A 52 2.25 20.07 24.96
C THR A 52 1.67 18.69 25.25
N SER A 53 1.64 18.35 26.52
CA SER A 53 1.01 17.18 27.13
C SER A 53 -0.41 17.00 26.57
N GLN A 54 -0.65 15.91 25.83
CA GLN A 54 -1.98 15.60 25.33
C GLN A 54 -2.84 15.02 26.47
N SER A 55 -3.86 15.78 26.87
CA SER A 55 -4.93 15.35 27.76
C SER A 55 -5.71 14.17 27.16
N PRO A 56 -6.32 13.29 27.98
CA PRO A 56 -7.17 12.20 27.46
C PRO A 56 -8.37 12.79 26.71
N LEU A 57 -8.49 12.49 25.41
CA LEU A 57 -9.48 13.10 24.52
C LEU A 57 -10.89 12.57 24.75
N ALA A 58 -11.87 13.49 24.80
CA ALA A 58 -13.29 13.23 25.02
C ALA A 58 -13.94 12.44 23.86
N SER A 59 -14.82 11.51 24.22
CA SER A 59 -15.62 10.72 23.28
C SER A 59 -16.59 11.62 22.49
N GLY A 60 -16.59 11.53 21.14
CA GLY A 60 -17.60 12.17 20.27
C GLY A 60 -17.10 13.20 19.25
N ARG A 61 -15.79 13.47 19.14
CA ARG A 61 -15.25 14.39 18.14
C ARG A 61 -14.82 13.64 16.86
N LEU A 62 -15.19 14.16 15.70
CA LEU A 62 -14.70 13.63 14.41
C LEU A 62 -13.21 13.95 14.22
N HIS A 63 -12.48 13.02 13.63
CA HIS A 63 -11.05 13.10 13.37
C HIS A 63 -10.73 13.13 11.88
N ASN A 64 -9.57 13.69 11.52
CA ASN A 64 -9.04 13.57 10.17
C ASN A 64 -7.53 13.52 10.22
N THR A 65 -6.95 12.33 10.06
CA THR A 65 -5.48 12.14 10.04
C THR A 65 -4.79 12.98 8.96
N TYR A 66 -5.51 13.37 7.91
CA TYR A 66 -4.99 14.18 6.80
C TYR A 66 -5.36 15.66 6.89
N ALA A 67 -5.76 16.17 8.07
CA ALA A 67 -6.11 17.58 8.25
C ALA A 67 -4.97 18.56 7.90
N HIS A 68 -3.71 18.10 8.01
CA HIS A 68 -2.51 18.89 7.73
C HIS A 68 -2.19 19.03 6.23
N ILE A 69 -2.92 18.36 5.33
CA ILE A 69 -2.74 18.41 3.87
C ILE A 69 -4.05 18.76 3.13
N PRO A 70 -4.67 19.93 3.40
CA PRO A 70 -5.99 20.30 2.86
C PRO A 70 -6.04 20.36 1.32
N HIS A 71 -4.91 20.62 0.67
CA HIS A 71 -4.80 20.64 -0.79
C HIS A 71 -4.92 19.24 -1.43
N ALA A 72 -4.73 18.17 -0.66
CA ALA A 72 -4.69 16.79 -1.14
C ALA A 72 -5.70 15.85 -0.47
N ALA A 73 -6.37 16.27 0.59
CA ALA A 73 -7.25 15.40 1.36
C ALA A 73 -8.63 15.99 1.62
N TYR A 74 -9.62 15.12 1.81
CA TYR A 74 -10.93 15.46 2.37
C TYR A 74 -10.77 16.20 3.69
N GLN A 75 -11.54 17.28 3.89
CA GLN A 75 -11.57 18.04 5.14
C GLN A 75 -12.94 17.98 5.82
N LEU A 76 -12.97 18.03 7.15
CA LEU A 76 -14.23 18.04 7.91
C LEU A 76 -15.04 19.32 7.70
N THR A 77 -14.42 20.37 7.16
CA THR A 77 -15.05 21.66 6.82
C THR A 77 -15.77 21.66 5.48
N GLU A 78 -15.69 20.57 4.70
CA GLU A 78 -16.40 20.42 3.44
C GLU A 78 -17.27 19.15 3.45
N SER A 79 -18.29 19.15 2.60
CA SER A 79 -19.09 17.96 2.31
C SER A 79 -18.36 17.02 1.35
N ILE A 80 -18.71 15.73 1.36
CA ILE A 80 -18.15 14.75 0.42
C ILE A 80 -18.36 15.14 -1.06
N PRO A 81 -19.52 15.67 -1.50
CA PRO A 81 -19.67 16.19 -2.86
C PRO A 81 -18.70 17.33 -3.19
N GLN A 82 -18.47 18.28 -2.28
CA GLN A 82 -17.52 19.37 -2.49
C GLN A 82 -16.08 18.85 -2.64
N PHE A 83 -15.68 17.91 -1.78
CA PHE A 83 -14.38 17.25 -1.87
C PHE A 83 -14.17 16.55 -3.22
N LEU A 84 -15.16 15.77 -3.67
CA LEU A 84 -15.09 15.04 -4.93
C LEU A 84 -15.07 15.98 -6.14
N ALA A 85 -15.74 17.13 -6.07
CA ALA A 85 -15.70 18.17 -7.10
C ALA A 85 -14.35 18.92 -7.12
N ARG A 86 -13.75 19.11 -5.94
CA ARG A 86 -12.46 19.81 -5.77
C ARG A 86 -11.27 18.96 -6.22
N LEU A 87 -11.29 17.65 -5.96
CA LEU A 87 -10.21 16.71 -6.27
C LEU A 87 -10.71 15.47 -7.05
N PRO A 88 -11.23 15.63 -8.27
CA PRO A 88 -11.55 14.51 -9.16
C PRO A 88 -10.27 13.81 -9.64
N PRO A 89 -10.07 12.50 -9.37
CA PRO A 89 -8.82 11.81 -9.71
C PRO A 89 -8.54 11.72 -11.22
N ALA A 90 -9.57 11.71 -12.07
CA ALA A 90 -9.38 11.70 -13.52
C ALA A 90 -8.77 13.00 -14.07
N THR A 91 -8.97 14.13 -13.37
CA THR A 91 -8.54 15.45 -13.85
C THR A 91 -7.54 16.19 -12.96
N THR A 92 -7.32 15.71 -11.74
CA THR A 92 -6.29 16.24 -10.85
C THR A 92 -4.91 15.80 -11.32
N ASN A 93 -4.10 16.73 -11.83
CA ASN A 93 -2.73 16.45 -12.26
C ASN A 93 -1.81 16.20 -11.07
N CYS A 94 -0.98 15.17 -11.19
CA CYS A 94 0.14 14.89 -10.30
C CYS A 94 1.11 16.08 -10.31
N ARG A 95 1.46 16.54 -9.13
CA ARG A 95 2.48 17.57 -8.87
C ARG A 95 3.05 17.36 -7.48
N PHE A 96 4.17 18.01 -7.19
CA PHE A 96 4.82 17.91 -5.89
C PHE A 96 3.84 18.22 -4.74
N GLY A 97 3.67 17.25 -3.83
CA GLY A 97 2.76 17.32 -2.69
C GLY A 97 1.29 17.00 -3.00
N LEU A 98 0.96 16.63 -4.25
CA LEU A 98 -0.35 16.16 -4.68
C LEU A 98 -0.20 14.95 -5.62
N GLU A 99 0.63 14.00 -5.22
CA GLU A 99 0.79 12.72 -5.92
C GLU A 99 -0.44 11.82 -5.68
N TRP A 100 -1.08 12.00 -4.52
CA TRP A 100 -2.21 11.22 -4.04
C TRP A 100 -3.33 12.13 -3.53
N ILE A 101 -4.57 11.68 -3.69
CA ILE A 101 -5.74 12.27 -3.04
C ILE A 101 -6.16 11.34 -1.90
N PHE A 102 -6.41 11.89 -0.72
CA PHE A 102 -6.66 11.12 0.51
C PHE A 102 -8.03 11.36 1.12
N ILE A 103 -8.55 10.36 1.81
CA ILE A 103 -9.69 10.48 2.72
C ILE A 103 -9.50 9.55 3.92
N ALA A 104 -9.72 10.08 5.12
CA ALA A 104 -9.72 9.31 6.36
C ALA A 104 -11.15 9.02 6.82
N ASN A 105 -11.35 7.90 7.50
CA ASN A 105 -12.58 7.59 8.22
C ASN A 105 -12.65 8.48 9.47
N PRO A 106 -13.64 9.38 9.57
CA PRO A 106 -13.62 10.41 10.60
C PRO A 106 -14.03 9.94 11.99
N TYR A 107 -14.51 8.70 12.11
CA TYR A 107 -14.97 8.10 13.37
C TYR A 107 -13.88 7.29 14.07
N LEU A 108 -12.74 7.06 13.41
CA LEU A 108 -11.65 6.31 14.00
C LEU A 108 -10.65 7.28 14.65
N PRO A 109 -10.20 6.99 15.88
CA PRO A 109 -9.17 7.80 16.52
C PRO A 109 -7.84 7.68 15.76
N PRO A 110 -6.92 8.63 15.95
CA PRO A 110 -5.55 8.48 15.48
C PRO A 110 -4.93 7.19 16.01
N ARG A 111 -4.11 6.56 15.18
CA ARG A 111 -3.35 5.39 15.61
C ARG A 111 -2.34 5.77 16.68
N PRO A 112 -2.07 4.87 17.64
CA PRO A 112 -0.89 4.99 18.48
C PRO A 112 0.38 5.08 17.62
N PRO A 113 1.44 5.78 18.06
CA PRO A 113 2.72 5.79 17.37
C PRO A 113 3.25 4.36 17.16
N SER A 114 3.81 4.11 15.98
CA SER A 114 4.58 2.92 15.66
C SER A 114 6.05 3.10 16.02
N ASP A 115 6.76 2.00 16.25
CA ASP A 115 8.22 1.97 16.38
C ASP A 115 8.87 1.74 15.00
N HIS A 116 8.66 2.71 14.12
CA HIS A 116 9.06 2.62 12.71
C HIS A 116 10.57 2.40 12.55
N ASP A 117 11.39 3.08 13.34
CA ASP A 117 12.85 2.96 13.26
C ASP A 117 13.35 1.58 13.68
N ARG A 118 12.75 0.97 14.72
CA ARG A 118 13.03 -0.42 15.08
C ARG A 118 12.59 -1.37 13.98
N PHE A 119 11.37 -1.21 13.45
CA PHE A 119 10.84 -2.03 12.37
C PHE A 119 11.77 -2.00 11.15
N MET A 120 12.18 -0.82 10.72
CA MET A 120 13.03 -0.64 9.54
C MET A 120 14.42 -1.23 9.74
N ARG A 121 15.05 -1.03 10.90
CA ARG A 121 16.39 -1.60 11.17
C ARG A 121 16.34 -3.12 11.25
N ALA A 122 15.50 -3.68 12.11
CA ALA A 122 15.42 -5.12 12.33
C ALA A 122 14.87 -5.86 11.09
N GLY A 123 13.93 -5.26 10.36
CA GLY A 123 13.37 -5.84 9.15
C GLY A 123 14.39 -5.91 8.02
N ARG A 124 15.22 -4.86 7.83
CA ARG A 124 16.32 -4.88 6.86
C ARG A 124 17.38 -5.90 7.23
N GLU A 125 17.81 -5.94 8.49
CA GLU A 125 18.76 -6.95 8.97
C GLU A 125 18.25 -8.37 8.71
N ARG A 126 16.96 -8.62 8.98
CA ARG A 126 16.35 -9.93 8.74
C ARG A 126 16.32 -10.33 7.27
N LEU A 127 16.08 -9.36 6.38
CA LEU A 127 16.12 -9.55 4.92
C LEU A 127 17.54 -9.76 4.40
N ASP A 128 18.53 -9.06 4.94
CA ASP A 128 19.95 -9.22 4.60
C ASP A 128 20.47 -10.61 5.00
N LEU A 129 20.10 -11.08 6.20
CA LEU A 129 20.38 -12.46 6.64
C LEU A 129 19.76 -13.49 5.69
N PHE A 130 18.52 -13.26 5.27
CA PHE A 130 17.85 -14.15 4.32
C PHE A 130 18.52 -14.13 2.94
N LYS A 131 18.93 -12.96 2.45
CA LYS A 131 19.67 -12.83 1.19
C LYS A 131 21.00 -13.59 1.26
N SER A 132 21.75 -13.43 2.35
CA SER A 132 22.99 -14.18 2.58
C SER A 132 22.75 -15.70 2.58
N PHE A 133 21.65 -16.15 3.19
CA PHE A 133 21.25 -17.55 3.19
C PHE A 133 20.93 -18.06 1.78
N ILE A 134 20.19 -17.29 0.98
CA ILE A 134 19.89 -17.62 -0.43
C ILE A 134 21.19 -17.83 -1.22
N ASP A 135 22.13 -16.88 -1.10
CA ASP A 135 23.38 -16.91 -1.86
C ASP A 135 24.26 -18.10 -1.46
N LYS A 136 24.44 -18.33 -0.15
CA LYS A 136 25.23 -19.45 0.38
C LYS A 136 24.59 -20.79 0.02
N THR A 137 23.28 -20.92 0.13
CA THR A 137 22.56 -22.15 -0.22
C THR A 137 22.67 -22.43 -1.71
N THR A 138 22.52 -21.42 -2.55
CA THR A 138 22.67 -21.58 -4.01
C THR A 138 24.09 -22.02 -4.37
N ALA A 139 25.11 -21.44 -3.73
CA ALA A 139 26.50 -21.80 -3.95
C ALA A 139 26.85 -23.21 -3.41
N ALA A 140 26.21 -23.66 -2.33
CA ALA A 140 26.47 -24.98 -1.72
C ALA A 140 25.90 -26.16 -2.53
N TYR A 141 24.88 -25.93 -3.37
CA TYR A 141 24.21 -26.98 -4.15
C TYR A 141 24.26 -26.70 -5.67
N PRO A 142 25.45 -26.52 -6.29
CA PRO A 142 25.57 -26.14 -7.70
C PRO A 142 24.97 -27.18 -8.65
N ASN A 143 25.05 -28.47 -8.28
CA ASN A 143 24.52 -29.60 -9.07
C ASN A 143 23.17 -30.10 -8.53
N SER A 144 22.53 -29.39 -7.60
CA SER A 144 21.27 -29.82 -6.97
C SER A 144 20.31 -28.65 -6.71
N PRO A 145 19.89 -27.91 -7.75
CA PRO A 145 19.07 -26.71 -7.62
C PRO A 145 17.70 -26.98 -6.97
N LEU A 146 17.15 -28.18 -7.12
CA LEU A 146 15.89 -28.57 -6.46
C LEU A 146 16.03 -28.66 -4.93
N VAL A 147 17.19 -29.11 -4.44
CA VAL A 147 17.49 -29.18 -3.00
C VAL A 147 17.66 -27.77 -2.45
N ALA A 148 18.43 -26.91 -3.13
CA ALA A 148 18.56 -25.50 -2.78
C ALA A 148 17.21 -24.78 -2.70
N LYS A 149 16.35 -24.96 -3.71
CA LYS A 149 15.00 -24.37 -3.76
C LYS A 149 14.15 -24.78 -2.55
N ARG A 150 14.25 -26.03 -2.08
CA ARG A 150 13.51 -26.50 -0.90
C ARG A 150 13.98 -25.81 0.38
N HIS A 151 15.29 -25.75 0.62
CA HIS A 151 15.85 -25.05 1.79
C HIS A 151 15.50 -23.56 1.78
N ILE A 152 15.65 -22.90 0.63
CA ILE A 152 15.29 -21.49 0.46
C ILE A 152 13.79 -21.28 0.70
N ALA A 153 12.92 -22.19 0.25
CA ALA A 153 11.49 -22.08 0.48
C ALA A 153 11.10 -22.17 1.96
N VAL A 154 11.79 -23.01 2.74
CA VAL A 154 11.59 -23.09 4.21
C VAL A 154 12.04 -21.77 4.87
N ALA A 155 13.28 -21.35 4.63
CA ALA A 155 13.82 -20.11 5.18
C ALA A 155 13.01 -18.87 4.77
N ARG A 156 12.42 -18.87 3.57
CA ARG A 156 11.52 -17.79 3.12
C ARG A 156 10.27 -17.72 3.98
N LYS A 157 9.65 -18.86 4.29
CA LYS A 157 8.44 -18.91 5.14
C LYS A 157 8.75 -18.38 6.53
N GLU A 158 9.85 -18.82 7.13
CA GLU A 158 10.32 -18.33 8.43
C GLU A 158 10.57 -16.82 8.40
N THR A 159 11.25 -16.33 7.36
CA THR A 159 11.50 -14.88 7.17
C THR A 159 10.20 -14.09 7.10
N ILE A 160 9.19 -14.59 6.39
CA ILE A 160 7.88 -13.93 6.29
C ILE A 160 7.19 -13.87 7.67
N GLU A 161 7.23 -14.95 8.45
CA GLU A 161 6.62 -14.97 9.78
C GLU A 161 7.37 -14.06 10.77
N ASP A 162 8.71 -14.06 10.74
CA ASP A 162 9.53 -13.14 11.55
C ASP A 162 9.20 -11.67 11.25
N LEU A 163 9.07 -11.32 9.96
CA LEU A 163 8.73 -9.96 9.53
C LEU A 163 7.29 -9.58 9.93
N LYS A 164 6.34 -10.52 9.90
CA LYS A 164 4.97 -10.27 10.39
C LYS A 164 4.97 -10.03 11.90
N GLN A 165 5.67 -10.86 12.66
CA GLN A 165 5.78 -10.73 14.10
C GLN A 165 6.44 -9.40 14.48
N LEU A 166 7.52 -9.03 13.81
CA LEU A 166 8.18 -7.75 13.98
C LEU A 166 7.25 -6.56 13.67
N ALA A 167 6.46 -6.64 12.60
CA ALA A 167 5.48 -5.61 12.25
C ALA A 167 4.41 -5.46 13.35
N VAL A 168 3.93 -6.56 13.93
CA VAL A 168 2.98 -6.53 15.06
C VAL A 168 3.61 -5.87 16.29
N GLU A 169 4.82 -6.27 16.67
CA GLU A 169 5.53 -5.71 17.83
C GLU A 169 5.81 -4.21 17.69
N CYS A 170 6.10 -3.76 16.47
CA CYS A 170 6.37 -2.36 16.17
C CYS A 170 5.12 -1.55 15.80
N ARG A 171 3.93 -2.18 15.77
CA ARG A 171 2.65 -1.57 15.36
C ARG A 171 2.63 -1.06 13.91
N GLU A 172 3.40 -1.70 13.03
CA GLU A 172 3.40 -1.49 11.57
C GLU A 172 2.40 -2.44 10.89
N THR A 173 1.18 -2.49 11.42
CA THR A 173 0.18 -3.50 11.05
C THR A 173 -0.81 -3.03 9.97
N SER A 174 -0.74 -1.78 9.50
CA SER A 174 -1.60 -1.34 8.39
C SER A 174 -1.40 -2.18 7.14
N GLY A 175 -2.46 -2.31 6.37
CA GLY A 175 -2.37 -2.77 5.00
C GLY A 175 -3.55 -2.27 4.19
N LYS A 176 -3.55 -2.65 2.91
CA LYS A 176 -4.42 -2.05 1.90
C LYS A 176 -4.86 -3.03 0.83
N TRP A 177 -6.16 -3.02 0.54
CA TRP A 177 -6.70 -3.55 -0.71
C TRP A 177 -6.39 -2.59 -1.86
N MET A 178 -5.90 -3.12 -2.98
CA MET A 178 -5.52 -2.33 -4.16
C MET A 178 -6.50 -2.58 -5.31
N LEU A 179 -7.15 -1.52 -5.78
CA LEU A 179 -8.03 -1.50 -6.95
C LEU A 179 -7.34 -0.80 -8.11
N PHE A 180 -7.67 -1.23 -9.32
CA PHE A 180 -7.15 -0.66 -10.57
C PHE A 180 -8.31 -0.40 -11.56
N PRO A 181 -9.26 0.50 -11.25
CA PRO A 181 -10.25 0.92 -12.23
C PRO A 181 -9.62 1.57 -13.46
N ASP A 182 -10.25 1.41 -14.61
CA ASP A 182 -9.96 2.20 -15.81
C ASP A 182 -10.14 3.69 -15.51
N VAL A 183 -9.30 4.54 -16.10
CA VAL A 183 -9.35 6.00 -15.97
C VAL A 183 -10.73 6.58 -16.33
N ALA A 184 -11.50 5.95 -17.22
CA ALA A 184 -12.86 6.35 -17.55
C ALA A 184 -13.83 6.20 -16.36
N PHE A 185 -13.60 5.24 -15.46
CA PHE A 185 -14.47 4.92 -14.32
C PHE A 185 -13.87 5.29 -12.97
N VAL A 186 -12.67 5.89 -12.94
CA VAL A 186 -11.95 6.20 -11.69
C VAL A 186 -12.71 7.17 -10.80
N ASN A 187 -13.36 8.19 -11.36
CA ASN A 187 -14.13 9.18 -10.59
C ASN A 187 -15.31 8.53 -9.88
N ASP A 188 -16.04 7.65 -10.57
CA ASP A 188 -17.20 6.94 -10.01
C ASP A 188 -16.77 5.94 -8.93
N THR A 189 -15.69 5.19 -9.20
CA THR A 189 -15.10 4.26 -8.24
C THR A 189 -14.64 5.01 -6.99
N TRP A 190 -13.93 6.12 -7.16
CA TRP A 190 -13.46 6.96 -6.05
C TRP A 190 -14.61 7.58 -5.26
N LYS A 191 -15.68 8.04 -5.93
CA LYS A 191 -16.89 8.55 -5.27
C LYS A 191 -17.52 7.51 -4.35
N LYS A 192 -17.64 6.25 -4.80
CA LYS A 192 -18.15 5.14 -3.97
C LYS A 192 -17.23 4.88 -2.77
N VAL A 193 -15.93 4.80 -2.99
CA VAL A 193 -14.92 4.59 -1.93
C VAL A 193 -14.95 5.72 -0.91
N ALA A 194 -14.87 6.98 -1.34
CA ALA A 194 -14.81 8.15 -0.46
C ALA A 194 -16.05 8.25 0.42
N ARG A 195 -17.25 8.07 -0.15
CA ARG A 195 -18.50 8.05 0.63
C ARG A 195 -18.51 6.92 1.67
N ALA A 196 -18.08 5.72 1.28
CA ALA A 196 -18.10 4.58 2.18
C ALA A 196 -17.05 4.69 3.29
N VAL A 197 -15.87 5.26 3.03
CA VAL A 197 -14.87 5.57 4.08
C VAL A 197 -15.41 6.65 5.03
N ALA A 198 -15.96 7.74 4.50
CA ALA A 198 -16.51 8.83 5.31
C ALA A 198 -17.69 8.41 6.18
N ASN A 199 -18.44 7.38 5.78
CA ASN A 199 -19.59 6.83 6.50
C ASN A 199 -19.24 5.60 7.37
N HIS A 200 -17.95 5.36 7.65
CA HIS A 200 -17.50 4.23 8.48
C HIS A 200 -17.89 2.83 7.92
N GLN A 201 -18.06 2.70 6.62
CA GLN A 201 -18.46 1.43 6.00
C GLN A 201 -17.24 0.63 5.52
N LEU A 202 -16.19 1.31 5.08
CA LEU A 202 -14.91 0.69 4.74
C LEU A 202 -13.93 0.79 5.92
N GLY A 203 -12.63 0.59 5.67
CA GLY A 203 -11.62 0.62 6.73
C GLY A 203 -11.20 2.05 7.13
N THR A 204 -9.91 2.23 7.40
CA THR A 204 -9.38 3.39 8.15
C THR A 204 -9.20 4.63 7.28
N ALA A 205 -8.84 4.42 6.02
CA ALA A 205 -8.58 5.47 5.06
C ALA A 205 -8.64 4.93 3.63
N ALA A 206 -8.62 5.82 2.66
CA ALA A 206 -8.33 5.47 1.28
C ALA A 206 -7.46 6.54 0.62
N LYS A 207 -6.73 6.14 -0.42
CA LYS A 207 -6.03 7.06 -1.31
C LYS A 207 -6.19 6.67 -2.77
N VAL A 208 -6.21 7.65 -3.66
CA VAL A 208 -6.21 7.44 -5.11
C VAL A 208 -5.08 8.20 -5.74
N ALA A 209 -4.40 7.58 -6.70
CA ALA A 209 -3.33 8.23 -7.45
C ALA A 209 -3.93 9.39 -8.26
N THR A 210 -3.15 10.46 -8.41
CA THR A 210 -3.49 11.55 -9.32
C THR A 210 -3.12 11.22 -10.75
N ARG A 211 -3.58 12.02 -11.72
CA ARG A 211 -3.26 11.86 -13.13
C ARG A 211 -1.80 12.20 -13.40
N MET A 212 -1.03 11.19 -13.77
CA MET A 212 0.36 11.38 -14.21
C MET A 212 0.43 12.16 -15.53
N PRO A 213 1.49 12.96 -15.74
CA PRO A 213 1.73 13.64 -17.01
C PRO A 213 1.86 12.66 -18.18
N ALA A 214 1.48 13.10 -19.38
CA ALA A 214 1.70 12.32 -20.60
C ALA A 214 3.21 12.00 -20.77
N GLY A 215 3.52 10.76 -21.11
CA GLY A 215 4.90 10.29 -21.28
C GLY A 215 5.63 9.91 -19.98
N TYR A 216 5.01 10.12 -18.81
CA TYR A 216 5.48 9.53 -17.56
C TYR A 216 4.93 8.10 -17.45
N ASP A 217 5.83 7.13 -17.49
CA ASP A 217 5.52 5.71 -17.30
C ASP A 217 5.79 5.34 -15.84
N ASP A 218 4.70 5.14 -15.10
CA ASP A 218 4.67 4.64 -13.72
C ASP A 218 4.42 3.13 -13.65
N GLY A 219 4.55 2.40 -14.78
CA GLY A 219 4.21 0.98 -14.90
C GLY A 219 2.70 0.72 -15.05
N HIS A 220 1.85 1.75 -14.97
CA HIS A 220 0.41 1.66 -15.16
C HIS A 220 -0.10 2.47 -16.36
N ALA A 221 0.75 3.33 -16.94
CA ALA A 221 0.45 4.14 -18.11
C ALA A 221 -0.04 3.31 -19.31
N GLU A 222 0.51 2.11 -19.53
CA GLU A 222 0.10 1.21 -20.62
C GLU A 222 -1.31 0.63 -20.41
N LYS A 223 -1.72 0.42 -19.16
CA LYS A 223 -3.00 -0.23 -18.79
C LYS A 223 -4.16 0.75 -18.65
N LYS A 224 -3.92 2.07 -18.73
CA LYS A 224 -4.93 3.13 -18.52
C LYS A 224 -5.72 2.96 -17.22
N GLU A 225 -5.06 2.46 -16.17
CA GLU A 225 -5.67 2.21 -14.87
C GLU A 225 -5.20 3.22 -13.84
N ARG A 226 -6.02 3.43 -12.79
CA ARG A 226 -5.63 4.27 -11.64
C ARG A 226 -5.65 3.48 -10.36
N LEU A 227 -4.54 3.47 -9.62
CA LEU A 227 -4.48 2.82 -8.32
C LEU A 227 -5.35 3.55 -7.29
N ILE A 228 -6.25 2.80 -6.66
CA ILE A 228 -6.95 3.17 -5.43
C ILE A 228 -6.58 2.17 -4.34
N CYS A 229 -6.16 2.67 -3.18
CA CYS A 229 -5.89 1.85 -2.00
C CYS A 229 -6.96 2.10 -0.93
N ILE A 230 -7.48 1.04 -0.34
CA ILE A 230 -8.41 1.09 0.81
C ILE A 230 -7.75 0.39 1.98
N TYR A 231 -7.50 1.13 3.05
CA TYR A 231 -6.71 0.67 4.19
C TYR A 231 -7.56 -0.02 5.25
N THR A 232 -6.97 -1.00 5.93
CA THR A 232 -7.50 -1.56 7.18
C THR A 232 -6.52 -1.31 8.33
N GLU A 233 -6.99 -1.54 9.55
CA GLU A 233 -6.19 -1.25 10.75
C GLU A 233 -4.99 -2.18 10.87
N ASP A 234 -5.29 -3.48 10.86
CA ASP A 234 -4.35 -4.54 11.15
C ASP A 234 -4.49 -5.65 10.09
N PHE A 235 -3.39 -5.99 9.41
CA PHE A 235 -3.39 -7.08 8.42
C PHE A 235 -3.52 -8.47 9.05
N THR A 236 -3.27 -8.62 10.35
CA THR A 236 -3.42 -9.88 11.09
C THR A 236 -4.89 -10.14 11.47
N ASP A 237 -5.70 -9.09 11.58
CA ASP A 237 -7.15 -9.20 11.74
C ASP A 237 -7.81 -9.62 10.41
N LYS A 238 -7.85 -10.94 10.22
CA LYS A 238 -8.44 -11.54 9.02
C LYS A 238 -9.93 -11.24 8.88
N ASP A 239 -10.64 -11.02 10.00
CA ASP A 239 -12.07 -10.73 10.01
C ASP A 239 -12.34 -9.30 9.53
N ASP A 240 -11.56 -8.30 9.98
CA ASP A 240 -11.68 -6.93 9.48
C ASP A 240 -11.27 -6.81 8.01
N VAL A 241 -10.16 -7.44 7.63
CA VAL A 241 -9.72 -7.51 6.22
C VAL A 241 -10.81 -8.09 5.32
N ALA A 242 -11.46 -9.17 5.78
CA ALA A 242 -12.58 -9.80 5.08
C ALA A 242 -13.86 -8.98 5.11
N ARG A 243 -14.17 -8.30 6.23
CA ARG A 243 -15.31 -7.39 6.37
C ARG A 243 -15.24 -6.26 5.36
N VAL A 244 -14.07 -5.63 5.22
CA VAL A 244 -13.86 -4.56 4.23
C VAL A 244 -13.99 -5.11 2.81
N LEU A 245 -13.43 -6.27 2.48
CA LEU A 245 -13.59 -6.89 1.16
C LEU A 245 -15.06 -7.22 0.85
N ARG A 246 -15.81 -7.74 1.82
CA ARG A 246 -17.25 -8.01 1.68
C ARG A 246 -18.00 -6.72 1.36
N ARG A 247 -17.73 -5.64 2.09
CA ARG A 247 -18.35 -4.34 1.84
C ARG A 247 -17.97 -3.78 0.46
N MET A 248 -16.72 -3.97 0.03
CA MET A 248 -16.28 -3.59 -1.32
C MET A 248 -17.07 -4.32 -2.41
N LYS A 249 -17.40 -5.61 -2.22
CA LYS A 249 -18.27 -6.36 -3.13
C LYS A 249 -19.69 -5.79 -3.18
N GLU A 250 -20.29 -5.49 -2.02
CA GLU A 250 -21.64 -4.90 -1.94
C GLU A 250 -21.74 -3.52 -2.59
N LEU A 251 -20.64 -2.77 -2.59
CA LEU A 251 -20.52 -1.47 -3.28
C LEU A 251 -20.18 -1.61 -4.77
N GLU A 252 -20.09 -2.85 -5.28
CA GLU A 252 -19.71 -3.19 -6.66
C GLU A 252 -18.31 -2.68 -7.05
N LEU A 253 -17.40 -2.52 -6.07
CA LEU A 253 -16.00 -2.16 -6.31
C LEU A 253 -15.17 -3.38 -6.76
N VAL A 254 -15.63 -4.58 -6.41
CA VAL A 254 -15.00 -5.85 -6.74
C VAL A 254 -16.06 -6.81 -7.27
N LYS A 255 -15.78 -7.44 -8.40
CA LYS A 255 -16.65 -8.45 -9.00
C LYS A 255 -16.27 -9.85 -8.52
N GLN A 256 -17.23 -10.78 -8.53
CA GLN A 256 -16.99 -12.21 -8.37
C GLN A 256 -17.56 -12.94 -9.58
N GLY A 257 -16.97 -14.11 -9.88
CA GLY A 257 -17.42 -14.99 -10.95
C GLY A 257 -16.37 -15.20 -12.04
N PRO A 258 -16.71 -16.00 -13.07
CA PRO A 258 -15.82 -16.26 -14.19
C PRO A 258 -15.36 -14.96 -14.86
N GLY A 259 -14.05 -14.79 -15.07
CA GLY A 259 -13.46 -13.61 -15.69
C GLY A 259 -13.37 -12.37 -14.79
N ALA A 260 -13.76 -12.45 -13.51
CA ALA A 260 -13.56 -11.34 -12.58
C ALA A 260 -12.07 -11.20 -12.23
N ARG A 261 -11.51 -10.00 -12.43
CA ARG A 261 -10.13 -9.70 -12.06
C ARG A 261 -9.94 -9.77 -10.55
N GLN A 262 -8.95 -10.55 -10.13
CA GLN A 262 -8.54 -10.65 -8.74
C GLN A 262 -7.82 -9.37 -8.29
N ILE A 263 -8.19 -8.90 -7.10
CA ILE A 263 -7.47 -7.84 -6.40
C ILE A 263 -6.63 -8.40 -5.26
N TYR A 264 -5.62 -7.64 -4.84
CA TYR A 264 -4.63 -8.05 -3.86
C TYR A 264 -4.60 -7.10 -2.66
N TYR A 265 -4.24 -7.66 -1.51
CA TYR A 265 -4.02 -6.95 -0.27
C TYR A 265 -2.52 -6.97 0.06
N LYS A 266 -1.95 -5.79 0.35
CA LYS A 266 -0.53 -5.62 0.70
C LYS A 266 -0.40 -4.96 2.07
N ALA A 267 0.50 -5.48 2.92
CA ALA A 267 0.87 -4.81 4.16
C ALA A 267 1.75 -3.57 3.88
N ASP A 268 1.59 -2.54 4.69
CA ASP A 268 2.42 -1.34 4.60
C ASP A 268 3.86 -1.67 5.02
N ALA A 269 4.04 -2.49 6.06
CA ALA A 269 5.31 -3.10 6.44
C ALA A 269 6.13 -3.63 5.23
N TRP A 270 5.48 -4.30 4.27
CA TRP A 270 6.15 -4.81 3.06
C TRP A 270 6.54 -3.67 2.10
N THR A 271 5.72 -2.62 2.03
CA THR A 271 5.99 -1.43 1.23
C THR A 271 7.21 -0.68 1.78
N GLU A 272 7.26 -0.49 3.10
CA GLU A 272 8.36 0.18 3.79
C GLU A 272 9.70 -0.58 3.64
N LEU A 273 9.67 -1.91 3.77
CA LEU A 273 10.85 -2.76 3.55
C LEU A 273 11.26 -2.91 2.07
N GLY A 274 10.54 -2.30 1.14
CA GLY A 274 10.85 -2.38 -0.29
C GLY A 274 10.51 -3.72 -0.93
N ILE A 275 9.65 -4.53 -0.30
CA ILE A 275 9.17 -5.81 -0.85
C ILE A 275 8.09 -5.51 -1.89
N TYR A 276 8.52 -5.26 -3.12
CA TYR A 276 7.68 -5.19 -4.32
C TYR A 276 7.74 -6.52 -5.07
N GLY A 277 6.99 -6.67 -6.16
CA GLY A 277 7.10 -7.92 -6.94
C GLY A 277 8.46 -8.03 -7.62
N GLU A 278 8.82 -9.26 -7.95
CA GLU A 278 10.15 -9.62 -8.48
C GLU A 278 11.32 -9.16 -7.57
N ASN A 279 11.09 -9.06 -6.26
CA ASN A 279 12.18 -8.78 -5.31
C ASN A 279 13.17 -9.95 -5.22
N GLU A 280 14.39 -9.63 -4.81
CA GLU A 280 15.52 -10.57 -4.71
C GLU A 280 15.32 -11.72 -3.71
N TRP A 281 14.38 -11.57 -2.77
CA TRP A 281 14.06 -12.59 -1.76
C TRP A 281 13.01 -13.60 -2.25
N GLY A 282 12.35 -13.32 -3.38
CA GLY A 282 11.21 -14.09 -3.88
C GLY A 282 10.02 -14.10 -2.90
N ILE A 283 9.91 -13.09 -2.04
CA ILE A 283 8.78 -12.93 -1.11
C ILE A 283 7.59 -12.36 -1.88
N LYS A 284 6.39 -12.93 -1.72
CA LYS A 284 5.20 -12.36 -2.36
C LYS A 284 4.92 -10.96 -1.78
N ALA A 285 4.69 -9.98 -2.66
CA ALA A 285 4.39 -8.61 -2.26
C ALA A 285 2.98 -8.45 -1.70
N SER A 286 2.08 -9.41 -1.96
CA SER A 286 0.73 -9.47 -1.40
C SER A 286 0.65 -10.47 -0.26
N LEU A 287 -0.05 -10.10 0.81
CA LEU A 287 -0.38 -11.01 1.91
C LEU A 287 -1.65 -11.79 1.62
N TYR A 288 -2.65 -11.12 1.03
CA TYR A 288 -3.90 -11.75 0.66
C TYR A 288 -4.33 -11.44 -0.76
N ASN A 289 -5.26 -12.25 -1.25
CA ASN A 289 -5.98 -11.98 -2.49
C ASN A 289 -7.50 -12.08 -2.28
N SER A 290 -8.27 -11.49 -3.18
CA SER A 290 -9.74 -11.47 -3.06
C SER A 290 -10.38 -12.85 -3.17
N LYS A 291 -9.86 -13.73 -4.04
CA LYS A 291 -10.40 -15.09 -4.25
C LYS A 291 -10.38 -15.89 -2.94
N GLU A 292 -9.20 -16.04 -2.33
CA GLU A 292 -9.04 -16.79 -1.07
C GLU A 292 -9.84 -16.13 0.07
N LYS A 293 -9.92 -14.78 0.10
CA LYS A 293 -10.64 -14.08 1.17
C LYS A 293 -12.15 -14.21 1.03
N PHE A 294 -12.67 -14.34 -0.18
CA PHE A 294 -14.07 -14.69 -0.38
C PHE A 294 -14.39 -16.14 0.00
N GLU A 295 -13.45 -17.07 -0.17
CA GLU A 295 -13.57 -18.44 0.35
C GLU A 295 -13.60 -18.43 1.88
N TYR A 296 -12.67 -17.72 2.52
CA TYR A 296 -12.66 -17.50 3.97
C TYR A 296 -13.98 -16.92 4.49
N ILE A 297 -14.54 -15.92 3.81
CA ILE A 297 -15.85 -15.34 4.17
C ILE A 297 -16.93 -16.42 4.18
N LYS A 298 -17.01 -17.27 3.16
CA LYS A 298 -18.01 -18.35 3.07
C LYS A 298 -17.86 -19.34 4.23
N GLU A 299 -16.63 -19.76 4.52
CA GLU A 299 -16.33 -20.69 5.61
C GLU A 299 -16.77 -20.15 6.98
N VAL A 300 -16.44 -18.89 7.28
CA VAL A 300 -16.82 -18.26 8.56
C VAL A 300 -18.33 -18.05 8.65
N THR A 301 -19.00 -17.67 7.55
CA THR A 301 -20.46 -17.51 7.56
C THR A 301 -21.22 -18.83 7.68
N GLY A 302 -20.72 -19.90 7.05
CA GLY A 302 -21.33 -21.23 7.12
C GLY A 302 -21.16 -21.90 8.49
N LYS A 303 -20.10 -21.54 9.25
CA LYS A 303 -19.91 -22.00 10.63
C LYS A 303 -20.79 -21.29 11.66
N ARG A 304 -21.32 -20.10 11.34
CA ARG A 304 -22.21 -19.33 12.24
C ARG A 304 -23.69 -19.71 12.12
N THR A 305 -24.03 -20.69 11.29
CA THR A 305 -25.40 -21.14 11.03
C THR A 305 -25.77 -22.47 11.72
N PHE A 306 -25.01 -22.88 12.74
CA PHE A 306 -25.27 -24.04 13.59
C PHE A 306 -25.34 -23.65 15.07
#